data_AF-A0A257PMP0-F1
#
_entry.id   AF-A0A257PMP0-F1
#
_cell.length_a   1.000
_cell.length_b   1.000
_cell.length_c   1.000
_cell.angle_alpha   90.00
_cell.angle_beta   90.00
_cell.angle_gamma   90.00
#
_symmetry.space_group_name_H-M   'P 1'
#
loop_
_entity.id
_entity.type
_entity.pdbx_description
1 polymer ?
#
loop_
_entity_poly.entity_id
_entity_poly.type
_entity_poly.pdbx_seq_one_letter_code
_entity_poly.pdbx_strand_id
1 'polypeptide(L)'
;MVLPPAVIIHSLEQAKLAMRPGLPVTLMSAPGAALYGGCLWWSALLTAAAYDGVALLDCADAPGRAIEAIRLGVRGIILRSPPDLVQAVANAAAENVLILRTAPAALDMADPAASRALIS
;
A
#
# COMPACT_ATOMS: atom_id res chain seq x y z
N MET A 1 -2.47 16.13 4.84
CA MET A 1 -3.41 15.12 4.31
C MET A 1 -3.72 14.14 5.41
N VAL A 2 -5.00 13.85 5.66
CA VAL A 2 -5.43 12.81 6.60
C VAL A 2 -5.81 11.60 5.75
N LEU A 3 -5.16 10.46 5.99
CA LEU A 3 -5.48 9.21 5.31
C LEU A 3 -6.74 8.59 5.94
N PRO A 4 -7.64 7.99 5.15
CA PRO A 4 -8.65 7.08 5.69
C PRO A 4 -8.00 5.95 6.51
N PRO A 5 -8.76 5.27 7.39
CA PRO A 5 -8.28 4.10 8.11
C PRO A 5 -7.62 3.08 7.18
N ALA A 6 -6.47 2.55 7.60
CA ALA A 6 -5.70 1.62 6.78
C ALA A 6 -6.02 0.16 7.10
N VAL A 7 -6.05 -0.67 6.05
CA VAL A 7 -6.24 -2.12 6.16
C VAL A 7 -5.12 -2.80 5.38
N ILE A 8 -4.37 -3.67 6.06
CA ILE A 8 -3.37 -4.54 5.41
C ILE A 8 -4.10 -5.70 4.76
N ILE A 9 -3.82 -5.91 3.47
CA ILE A 9 -4.39 -7.00 2.68
C ILE A 9 -3.30 -7.87 2.07
N HIS A 10 -3.64 -9.15 1.91
CA HIS A 10 -2.76 -10.19 1.38
C HIS A 10 -3.34 -10.85 0.13
N SER A 11 -4.58 -10.53 -0.24
CA SER A 11 -5.28 -11.11 -1.39
C SER A 11 -6.37 -10.21 -1.95
N LEU A 12 -6.82 -10.52 -3.16
CA LEU A 12 -7.95 -9.86 -3.82
C LEU A 12 -9.25 -9.96 -3.00
N GLU A 13 -9.51 -11.12 -2.39
CA GLU A 13 -10.71 -11.32 -1.58
C GLU A 13 -10.71 -10.45 -0.32
N GLN A 14 -9.55 -10.23 0.29
CA GLN A 14 -9.41 -9.31 1.41
C GLN A 14 -9.56 -7.84 0.98
N ALA A 15 -9.08 -7.45 -0.21
CA ALA A 15 -9.32 -6.11 -0.76
C ALA A 15 -10.82 -5.85 -0.91
N LYS A 16 -11.54 -6.78 -1.57
CA LYS A 16 -12.99 -6.68 -1.73
C LYS A 16 -13.68 -6.59 -0.38
N LEU A 17 -13.31 -7.43 0.58
CA LEU A 17 -13.89 -7.42 1.93
C LEU A 17 -13.69 -6.08 2.65
N ALA A 18 -12.49 -5.50 2.57
CA ALA A 18 -12.21 -4.18 3.14
C ALA A 18 -13.02 -3.05 2.49
N MET A 19 -13.38 -3.19 1.21
CA MET A 19 -14.18 -2.21 0.47
C MET A 19 -15.70 -2.37 0.66
N ARG A 20 -16.17 -3.55 1.11
CA ARG A 20 -17.62 -3.85 1.25
C ARG A 20 -18.43 -2.82 2.05
N PRO A 21 -17.90 -2.18 3.12
CA PRO A 21 -18.66 -1.17 3.85
C PRO A 21 -19.00 0.08 3.04
N GLY A 22 -18.35 0.31 1.89
CA GLY A 22 -18.56 1.51 1.06
C GLY A 22 -18.01 2.79 1.71
N LEU A 23 -17.18 2.67 2.74
CA LEU A 23 -16.51 3.77 3.40
C LEU A 23 -15.10 3.98 2.81
N PRO A 24 -14.56 5.21 2.83
CA PRO A 24 -13.17 5.45 2.48
C PRO A 24 -12.24 4.56 3.32
N VAL A 25 -11.42 3.77 2.65
CA VAL A 25 -10.40 2.89 3.25
C VAL A 25 -9.09 3.16 2.55
N THR A 26 -7.96 3.03 3.26
CA THR A 26 -6.61 2.99 2.65
C THR A 26 -6.19 1.53 2.55
N LEU A 27 -5.99 1.00 1.34
CA LEU A 27 -5.47 -0.36 1.18
C LEU A 27 -3.96 -0.35 1.32
N MET A 28 -3.42 -1.20 2.19
CA MET A 28 -1.99 -1.33 2.40
C MET A 28 -1.56 -2.76 2.10
N SER A 29 -0.42 -2.93 1.44
CA SER A 29 0.19 -4.25 1.33
C SER A 29 0.72 -4.71 2.68
N ALA A 30 0.96 -6.01 2.84
CA ALA A 30 1.71 -6.52 3.96
C ALA A 30 3.15 -5.95 4.01
N PRO A 31 3.82 -5.94 5.18
CA PRO A 31 5.17 -5.40 5.33
C PRO A 31 6.15 -6.05 4.35
N GLY A 32 6.90 -5.24 3.60
CA GLY A 32 7.88 -5.70 2.61
C GLY A 32 7.29 -6.41 1.39
N ALA A 33 5.99 -6.30 1.10
CA ALA A 33 5.35 -7.02 -0.01
C ALA A 33 6.02 -6.79 -1.37
N ALA A 34 6.62 -5.62 -1.61
CA ALA A 34 7.35 -5.38 -2.86
C ALA A 34 8.57 -6.30 -3.05
N LEU A 35 9.13 -6.86 -1.97
CA LEU A 35 10.30 -7.74 -2.02
C LEU A 35 9.95 -9.18 -2.40
N TYR A 36 8.80 -9.71 -1.94
CA TYR A 36 8.41 -11.11 -2.16
C TYR A 36 7.22 -11.28 -3.11
N GLY A 37 6.23 -10.39 -3.06
CA GLY A 37 5.09 -10.39 -3.98
C GLY A 37 5.39 -9.62 -5.27
N GLY A 38 6.25 -8.61 -5.18
CA GLY A 38 6.64 -7.75 -6.30
C GLY A 38 5.65 -6.61 -6.56
N CYS A 39 6.14 -5.57 -7.23
CA CYS A 39 5.35 -4.37 -7.52
C CYS A 39 4.21 -4.64 -8.51
N LEU A 40 4.42 -5.56 -9.47
CA LEU A 40 3.41 -5.93 -10.46
C LEU A 40 2.21 -6.65 -9.82
N TRP A 41 2.44 -7.52 -8.84
CA TRP A 41 1.36 -8.19 -8.10
C TRP A 41 0.43 -7.17 -7.45
N TRP A 42 0.99 -6.16 -6.78
CA TRP A 42 0.22 -5.12 -6.12
C TRP A 42 -0.64 -4.35 -7.12
N SER A 43 -0.04 -3.91 -8.24
CA SER A 43 -0.77 -3.21 -9.29
C SER A 43 -1.91 -4.05 -9.86
N ALA A 44 -1.65 -5.33 -10.17
CA ALA A 44 -2.65 -6.24 -10.71
C ALA A 44 -3.80 -6.50 -9.72
N LEU A 45 -3.48 -6.60 -8.43
CA LEU A 45 -4.48 -6.77 -7.36
C LEU A 45 -5.42 -5.57 -7.29
N LEU A 46 -4.88 -4.35 -7.26
CA LEU A 46 -5.71 -3.13 -7.20
C LEU A 46 -6.60 -2.97 -8.43
N THR A 47 -6.06 -3.27 -9.62
CA THR A 47 -6.85 -3.31 -10.86
C THR A 47 -7.96 -4.34 -10.80
N ALA A 48 -7.67 -5.57 -10.35
CA ALA A 48 -8.67 -6.63 -10.22
C ALA A 48 -9.74 -6.33 -9.15
N ALA A 49 -9.38 -5.57 -8.12
CA ALA A 49 -10.31 -5.07 -7.10
C ALA A 49 -11.14 -3.86 -7.58
N ALA A 50 -10.82 -3.28 -8.75
CA ALA A 50 -11.36 -2.01 -9.22
C ALA A 50 -11.24 -0.90 -8.15
N TYR A 51 -10.12 -0.86 -7.43
CA TYR A 51 -9.89 0.08 -6.34
C TYR A 51 -9.19 1.35 -6.84
N ASP A 52 -9.79 2.50 -6.60
CA ASP A 52 -9.33 3.83 -7.01
C ASP A 52 -8.97 4.77 -5.84
N GLY A 53 -9.07 4.27 -4.60
CA GLY A 53 -8.69 4.99 -3.39
C GLY A 53 -7.18 5.02 -3.10
N VAL A 54 -6.82 5.42 -1.89
CA VAL A 54 -5.40 5.47 -1.49
C VAL A 54 -4.86 4.06 -1.26
N ALA A 55 -3.87 3.67 -2.06
CA ALA A 55 -3.19 2.39 -1.93
C ALA A 55 -1.70 2.59 -1.60
N LEU A 56 -1.21 1.88 -0.58
CA LEU A 56 0.17 1.95 -0.10
C LEU A 56 0.89 0.62 -0.32
N LEU A 57 1.95 0.61 -1.14
CA LEU A 57 2.85 -0.54 -1.28
C LEU A 57 4.03 -0.39 -0.33
N ASP A 58 4.27 -1.41 0.48
CA ASP A 58 5.42 -1.49 1.36
C ASP A 58 6.67 -2.02 0.62
N CYS A 59 7.65 -1.12 0.45
CA CYS A 59 8.92 -1.39 -0.22
C CYS A 59 10.08 -1.69 0.76
N ALA A 60 9.79 -1.85 2.06
CA ALA A 60 10.81 -2.00 3.09
C ALA A 60 11.94 -0.98 2.96
N ASP A 61 13.20 -1.39 3.01
CA ASP A 61 14.39 -0.57 2.83
C ASP A 61 14.94 -0.60 1.39
N ALA A 62 14.11 -0.98 0.40
CA ALA A 62 14.52 -1.18 -0.98
C ALA A 62 14.09 -0.04 -1.93
N PRO A 63 14.92 1.01 -2.13
CA PRO A 63 14.58 2.14 -3.01
C PRO A 63 14.39 1.73 -4.47
N GLY A 64 15.08 0.68 -4.94
CA GLY A 64 14.88 0.14 -6.29
C GLY A 64 13.44 -0.36 -6.53
N ARG A 65 12.84 -1.01 -5.52
CA ARG A 65 11.43 -1.44 -5.58
C ARG A 65 10.46 -0.27 -5.53
N ALA A 66 10.78 0.77 -4.77
CA ALA A 66 9.98 1.99 -4.76
C ALA A 66 9.92 2.65 -6.15
N ILE A 67 11.06 2.77 -6.84
CA ILE A 67 11.11 3.30 -8.21
C ILE A 67 10.34 2.42 -9.20
N GLU A 68 10.49 1.10 -9.10
CA GLU A 68 9.73 0.15 -9.91
C GLU A 68 8.21 0.35 -9.74
N ALA A 69 7.74 0.42 -8.49
CA ALA A 69 6.33 0.64 -8.17
C ALA A 69 5.81 1.97 -8.76
N ILE A 70 6.57 3.06 -8.61
CA ILE A 70 6.20 4.37 -9.14
C ILE A 70 6.07 4.34 -10.67
N ARG A 71 6.98 3.65 -11.36
CA ARG A 71 6.93 3.46 -12.82
C ARG A 71 5.74 2.62 -13.28
N LEU A 72 5.28 1.70 -12.45
CA LEU A 72 4.04 0.94 -12.67
C LEU A 72 2.77 1.73 -12.34
N GLY A 73 2.90 3.00 -11.93
CA GLY A 73 1.76 3.86 -11.63
C GLY A 73 1.31 3.83 -10.17
N VAL A 74 1.99 3.08 -9.28
CA VAL A 74 1.69 3.10 -7.84
C VAL A 74 1.99 4.49 -7.28
N ARG A 75 0.99 5.08 -6.60
CA ARG A 75 1.07 6.45 -6.08
C ARG A 75 1.31 6.53 -4.57
N GLY A 76 1.24 5.42 -3.85
CA GLY A 76 1.52 5.38 -2.41
C GLY A 76 2.59 4.35 -2.08
N ILE A 77 3.68 4.82 -1.47
CA ILE A 77 4.86 4.01 -1.17
C ILE A 77 5.20 4.14 0.31
N ILE A 78 5.53 3.03 0.95
CA ILE A 78 6.18 3.02 2.27
C ILE A 78 7.63 2.59 2.08
N LEU A 79 8.56 3.46 2.47
CA LEU A 79 10.00 3.27 2.27
C LEU A 79 10.77 3.60 3.56
N ARG A 80 11.30 2.57 4.21
CA ARG A 80 12.10 2.63 5.45
C ARG A 80 13.60 2.69 5.16
N SER A 81 13.99 3.49 4.18
CA SER A 81 15.40 3.74 3.85
C SER A 81 15.94 4.99 4.58
N PRO A 82 17.27 5.15 4.64
CA PRO A 82 17.92 6.40 5.01
C PRO A 82 17.34 7.63 4.29
N PRO A 83 17.28 8.81 4.94
CA PRO A 83 16.60 10.00 4.39
C PRO A 83 17.11 10.46 3.02
N ASP A 84 18.40 10.34 2.76
CA ASP A 84 19.04 10.65 1.47
C ASP A 84 18.53 9.75 0.34
N LEU A 85 18.37 8.44 0.60
CA LEU A 85 17.80 7.51 -0.37
C LEU A 85 16.30 7.75 -0.58
N VAL A 86 15.55 8.08 0.48
CA VAL A 86 14.13 8.46 0.36
C VAL A 86 14.00 9.73 -0.48
N GLN A 87 14.87 10.72 -0.28
CA GLN A 87 14.88 11.95 -1.08
C GLN A 87 15.25 11.69 -2.54
N ALA A 88 16.20 10.79 -2.80
CA ALA A 88 16.55 10.39 -4.17
C ALA A 88 15.36 9.74 -4.89
N VAL A 89 14.57 8.89 -4.19
CA VAL A 89 13.34 8.31 -4.75
C VAL A 89 12.29 9.40 -5.00
N ALA A 90 12.10 10.32 -4.06
CA ALA A 90 11.16 11.44 -4.22
C ALA A 90 11.51 12.33 -5.42
N ASN A 91 12.80 12.63 -5.63
CA ASN A 91 13.25 13.43 -6.77
C ASN A 91 13.05 12.72 -8.12
N ALA A 92 13.06 11.39 -8.13
CA ALA A 92 12.80 10.57 -9.32
C ALA A 92 11.31 10.26 -9.54
N ALA A 93 10.45 10.58 -8.56
CA ALA A 93 9.02 10.38 -8.66
C ALA A 93 8.37 11.49 -9.51
N ALA A 94 7.34 11.13 -10.27
CA ALA A 94 6.45 12.12 -10.86
C ALA A 94 5.66 12.87 -9.77
N GLU A 95 5.05 14.00 -10.14
CA GLU A 95 4.10 14.69 -9.26
C GLU A 95 3.01 13.73 -8.77
N ASN A 96 2.54 13.93 -7.53
CA ASN A 96 1.46 13.15 -6.89
C ASN A 96 1.82 11.73 -6.42
N VAL A 97 3.08 11.46 -6.07
CA VAL A 97 3.46 10.25 -5.32
C VAL A 97 3.59 10.57 -3.83
N LEU A 98 2.85 9.84 -3.00
CA LEU A 98 2.98 9.84 -1.55
C LEU A 98 4.04 8.83 -1.11
N ILE A 99 5.10 9.31 -0.46
CA ILE A 99 6.15 8.46 0.12
C ILE A 99 6.12 8.62 1.65
N LEU A 100 5.87 7.52 2.35
CA LEU A 100 5.84 7.46 3.81
C LEU A 100 7.06 6.72 4.33
N ARG A 101 7.72 7.27 5.37
CA ARG A 101 8.83 6.59 6.05
C ARG A 101 8.37 5.62 7.13
N THR A 102 7.14 5.79 7.60
CA THR A 102 6.50 4.95 8.61
C THR A 102 5.12 4.55 8.10
N ALA A 103 4.80 3.26 8.20
CA ALA A 103 3.48 2.77 7.84
C ALA A 103 2.43 3.35 8.81
N PRO A 104 1.24 3.75 8.33
CA PRO A 104 0.13 4.09 9.21
C PRO A 104 -0.31 2.86 10.03
N ALA A 105 -0.90 3.09 11.20
CA ALA A 105 -1.56 2.01 11.93
C ALA A 105 -2.68 1.42 11.07
N ALA A 106 -2.76 0.09 11.02
CA ALA A 106 -3.67 -0.60 10.12
C ALA A 106 -4.25 -1.86 10.78
N LEU A 107 -5.47 -2.20 10.38
CA LEU A 107 -6.08 -3.48 10.67
C LEU A 107 -5.47 -4.53 9.73
N ASP A 108 -4.89 -5.61 10.27
CA ASP A 108 -4.25 -6.65 9.45
C ASP A 108 -5.19 -7.82 9.18
N MET A 109 -5.50 -8.06 7.91
CA MET A 109 -6.37 -9.16 7.47
C MET A 109 -5.72 -10.55 7.57
N ALA A 110 -4.45 -10.65 7.97
CA ALA A 110 -3.86 -11.91 8.43
C ALA A 110 -4.39 -12.33 9.81
N ASP A 111 -4.89 -11.40 10.62
CA ASP A 111 -5.56 -11.72 11.88
C ASP A 111 -6.98 -12.26 11.60
N PRO A 112 -7.31 -13.50 12.00
CA PRO A 112 -8.65 -14.05 11.83
C PRO A 112 -9.76 -13.20 12.46
N ALA A 113 -9.47 -12.41 13.49
CA ALA A 113 -10.42 -11.53 14.13
C ALA A 113 -10.70 -10.25 13.32
N ALA A 114 -9.81 -9.84 12.42
CA ALA A 114 -9.92 -8.58 11.67
C ALA A 114 -11.19 -8.50 10.82
N SER A 115 -11.66 -9.64 10.29
CA SER A 115 -12.86 -9.68 9.46
C SER A 115 -14.11 -9.21 10.23
N ARG A 116 -14.14 -9.37 11.56
CA ARG A 116 -15.26 -8.92 12.41
C ARG A 116 -15.25 -7.41 12.62
N ALA A 117 -14.08 -6.78 12.60
CA ALA A 117 -13.95 -5.33 12.77
C ALA A 117 -14.36 -4.53 11.51
N LEU A 118 -14.49 -5.20 10.36
CA LEU A 118 -14.96 -4.57 9.12
C LEU A 118 -16.49 -4.49 9.00
N ILE A 119 -17.22 -5.26 9.82
CA ILE A 119 -18.69 -5.38 9.76
C ILE A 119 -19.40 -4.74 10.97
N SER A 120 -18.65 -4.27 11.95
CA SER A 120 -19.15 -3.54 13.13
C SER A 120 -19.32 -2.07 12.84
#